data_AF-A0A2P6N9V0-F1
#
_entry.id   AF-A0A2P6N9V0-F1
#
_cell.length_a   1.000
_cell.length_b   1.000
_cell.length_c   1.000
_cell.angle_alpha   90.00
_cell.angle_beta   90.00
_cell.angle_gamma   90.00
#
_symmetry.space_group_name_H-M   'P 1'
#
loop_
_entity.id
_entity.type
_entity.pdbx_description
1 polymer ?
#
loop_
_entity_poly.entity_id
_entity_poly.type
_entity_poly.pdbx_seq_one_letter_code
_entity_poly.pdbx_strand_id
1 'polypeptide(L)'
;MSGKQFVQEDLKQPPEVRFDYGVQMVQDAFEDKIKELSDEIAHLKNINASLRQQVVTQEDDMRRSQFRIKELEQIVTDRNQERVQLTEERNAAVDQINSLKFTAQQLQQFKKSIINMVERDHTTLNRTTLDPRMMDEATNNFLARSSNAPPSPNTNNYSTKNFSSSYNNIGTRSAMTEPNRSMSQKAKKKEVKEPEPASRYHARSEMGTRNEVPPEDVNQRATHLYKQIKQVLNPSDYSLFGNHINHLNNGANPEFILSNIAQILNGPAPHLFSQLQNLINQASDGQDT
;
A
#
# COMPACT_ATOMS: atom_id res chain seq x y z
N MET A 1 -28.56 24.36 47.33
CA MET A 1 -29.05 25.65 47.83
C MET A 1 -29.42 25.51 49.31
N SER A 2 -28.46 25.67 50.24
CA SER A 2 -28.75 25.68 51.69
C SER A 2 -27.62 26.37 52.48
N GLY A 3 -27.11 27.50 51.98
CA GLY A 3 -25.93 28.18 52.55
C GLY A 3 -26.20 29.56 53.16
N LYS A 4 -27.43 30.08 53.11
CA LYS A 4 -27.71 31.48 53.51
C LYS A 4 -28.29 31.67 54.91
N GLN A 5 -28.73 30.61 55.60
CA GLN A 5 -29.27 30.73 56.96
C GLN A 5 -28.25 30.50 58.09
N PHE A 6 -27.07 29.94 57.82
CA PHE A 6 -26.07 29.63 58.87
C PHE A 6 -25.31 30.85 59.41
N VAL A 7 -25.29 31.97 58.69
CA VAL A 7 -24.39 33.10 59.03
C VAL A 7 -24.92 33.98 60.18
N GLN A 8 -26.22 33.94 60.49
CA GLN A 8 -26.80 34.83 61.51
C GLN A 8 -26.71 34.31 62.95
N GLU A 9 -26.52 33.01 63.19
CA GLU A 9 -26.37 32.48 64.55
C GLU A 9 -24.92 32.57 65.09
N ASP A 10 -23.92 32.58 64.20
CA ASP A 10 -22.49 32.61 64.59
C ASP A 10 -22.03 33.93 65.22
N LEU A 11 -22.79 35.01 65.08
CA LEU A 11 -22.46 36.30 65.69
C LEU A 11 -22.62 36.34 67.22
N LYS A 12 -23.27 35.34 67.82
CA LYS A 12 -23.46 35.26 69.28
C LYS A 12 -22.32 34.55 70.01
N GLN A 13 -21.39 33.93 69.30
CA GLN A 13 -20.29 33.17 69.91
C GLN A 13 -19.16 34.09 70.42
N PRO A 14 -18.42 33.71 71.48
CA PRO A 14 -17.23 34.41 71.93
C PRO A 14 -16.22 34.58 70.77
N PRO A 15 -15.44 35.67 70.73
CA PRO A 15 -14.46 35.90 69.67
C PRO A 15 -13.42 34.77 69.55
N GLU A 16 -13.06 34.11 70.66
CA GLU A 16 -12.12 33.00 70.68
C GLU A 16 -12.65 31.79 69.88
N VAL A 17 -13.92 31.42 70.08
CA VAL A 17 -14.52 30.27 69.39
C VAL A 17 -14.63 30.51 67.88
N ARG A 18 -14.93 31.75 67.47
CA ARG A 18 -14.96 32.14 66.05
C ARG A 18 -13.56 32.09 65.41
N PHE A 19 -12.53 32.46 66.17
CA PHE A 19 -11.15 32.36 65.70
C PHE A 19 -10.74 30.89 65.51
N ASP A 20 -10.99 30.03 66.50
CA ASP A 20 -10.68 28.60 66.43
C ASP A 20 -11.42 27.91 65.27
N TYR A 21 -12.70 28.24 65.08
CA TYR A 21 -13.47 27.75 63.93
C TYR A 21 -12.87 28.19 62.60
N GLY A 22 -12.45 29.46 62.49
CA GLY A 22 -11.77 29.96 61.30
C GLY A 22 -10.44 29.24 61.02
N VAL A 23 -9.66 28.94 62.06
CA VAL A 23 -8.42 28.16 61.95
C VAL A 23 -8.71 26.73 61.48
N GLN A 24 -9.73 26.07 62.04
CA GLN A 24 -10.14 24.72 61.64
C GLN A 24 -10.58 24.68 60.17
N MET A 25 -11.40 25.64 59.72
CA MET A 25 -11.82 25.72 58.31
C MET A 25 -10.62 25.85 57.36
N VAL A 26 -9.62 26.64 57.73
CA VAL A 26 -8.40 26.79 56.93
C VAL A 26 -7.59 25.48 56.92
N GLN A 27 -7.47 24.81 58.07
CA GLN A 27 -6.81 23.51 58.17
C GLN A 27 -7.51 22.45 57.30
N ASP A 28 -8.83 22.31 57.42
CA ASP A 28 -9.64 21.39 56.63
C ASP A 28 -9.48 21.66 55.13
N ALA A 29 -9.51 22.94 54.72
CA ALA A 29 -9.29 23.34 53.33
C ALA A 29 -7.88 22.98 52.82
N PHE A 30 -6.85 23.07 53.66
CA PHE A 30 -5.50 22.62 53.32
C PHE A 30 -5.41 21.10 53.22
N GLU A 31 -6.05 20.36 54.13
CA GLU A 31 -6.09 18.90 54.10
C GLU A 31 -6.80 18.38 52.85
N ASP A 32 -7.94 18.96 52.50
CA ASP A 32 -8.66 18.68 51.26
C ASP A 32 -7.78 18.94 50.04
N LYS A 33 -7.03 20.04 50.02
CA LYS A 33 -6.11 20.35 48.92
C LYS A 33 -4.94 19.38 48.83
N ILE A 34 -4.38 18.96 49.97
CA ILE A 34 -3.31 17.95 50.02
C ILE A 34 -3.82 16.62 49.46
N LYS A 35 -5.04 16.22 49.83
CA LYS A 35 -5.67 14.99 49.34
C LYS A 35 -5.91 15.05 47.83
N GLU A 36 -6.48 16.14 47.32
CA GLU A 36 -6.69 16.35 45.89
C GLU A 36 -5.37 16.23 45.08
N LEU A 37 -4.30 16.89 45.55
CA LEU A 37 -2.99 16.83 44.92
C LEU A 37 -2.38 15.42 45.00
N SER A 38 -2.58 14.71 46.11
CA SER A 38 -2.15 13.32 46.26
C SER A 38 -2.85 12.40 45.25
N ASP A 39 -4.16 12.56 45.08
CA ASP A 39 -4.97 11.80 44.13
C ASP A 39 -4.54 12.11 42.68
N GLU A 40 -4.28 13.38 42.35
CA GLU A 40 -3.76 13.78 41.04
C GLU A 40 -2.38 13.15 40.77
N ILE A 41 -1.47 13.16 41.75
CA ILE A 41 -0.15 12.51 41.62
C ILE A 41 -0.30 11.00 41.38
N ALA A 42 -1.21 10.33 42.11
CA ALA A 42 -1.46 8.91 41.92
C ALA A 42 -2.00 8.61 40.51
N HIS A 43 -2.95 9.42 40.04
CA HIS A 43 -3.50 9.31 38.69
C HIS A 43 -2.43 9.52 37.61
N LEU A 44 -1.59 10.55 37.74
CA LEU A 44 -0.51 10.82 36.79
C LEU A 44 0.54 9.70 36.78
N LYS A 45 0.84 9.09 37.93
CA LYS A 45 1.72 7.91 38.01
C LYS A 45 1.14 6.73 37.23
N ASN A 46 -0.16 6.47 37.36
CA ASN A 46 -0.84 5.39 36.63
C ASN A 46 -0.80 5.63 35.12
N ILE A 47 -1.09 6.86 34.66
CA ILE A 47 -0.98 7.22 33.25
C ILE A 47 0.46 7.02 32.73
N ASN A 48 1.46 7.47 33.48
CA ASN A 48 2.86 7.32 33.08
C ASN A 48 3.27 5.84 32.96
N ALA A 49 2.85 5.01 33.92
CA ALA A 49 3.08 3.56 33.87
C ALA A 49 2.43 2.92 32.63
N SER A 50 1.18 3.27 32.33
CA SER A 50 0.48 2.79 31.13
C SER A 50 1.19 3.23 29.84
N LEU A 51 1.62 4.48 29.75
CA LEU A 51 2.34 4.98 28.58
C LEU A 51 3.68 4.27 28.39
N ARG A 52 4.41 3.98 29.47
CA ARG A 52 5.66 3.20 29.40
C ARG A 52 5.42 1.79 28.85
N GLN A 53 4.35 1.13 29.29
CA GLN A 53 4.00 -0.20 28.78
C GLN A 53 3.63 -0.15 27.29
N GLN A 54 2.90 0.89 26.87
CA GLN A 54 2.57 1.08 25.46
C GLN A 54 3.82 1.29 24.60
N VAL A 55 4.79 2.10 25.07
CA VAL A 55 6.07 2.30 24.37
C VAL A 55 6.81 0.97 24.19
N VAL A 56 6.94 0.16 25.25
CA VAL A 56 7.61 -1.16 25.15
C VAL A 56 6.91 -2.07 24.13
N THR A 57 5.57 -2.09 24.14
CA THR A 57 4.79 -2.89 23.17
C THR A 57 5.04 -2.44 21.73
N GLN A 58 5.02 -1.12 21.49
CA GLN A 58 5.29 -0.57 20.17
C GLN A 58 6.73 -0.81 19.70
N GLU A 59 7.71 -0.78 20.62
CA GLU A 59 9.10 -1.13 20.32
C GLU A 59 9.25 -2.60 19.90
N ASP A 60 8.57 -3.51 20.59
CA ASP A 60 8.58 -4.94 20.24
C ASP A 60 7.91 -5.21 18.87
N ASP A 61 6.78 -4.57 18.58
CA ASP A 61 6.11 -4.67 17.28
C ASP A 61 6.98 -4.12 16.15
N MET A 62 7.66 -2.99 16.38
CA MET A 62 8.62 -2.43 15.44
C MET A 62 9.78 -3.40 15.17
N ARG A 63 10.33 -4.05 16.21
CA ARG A 63 11.39 -5.07 16.06
C ARG A 63 10.92 -6.28 15.25
N ARG A 64 9.70 -6.78 15.51
CA ARG A 64 9.11 -7.89 14.74
C ARG A 64 8.92 -7.53 13.27
N SER A 65 8.41 -6.33 13.00
CA SER A 65 8.25 -5.83 11.64
C SER A 65 9.60 -5.70 10.91
N GLN A 66 10.63 -5.16 11.58
CA GLN A 66 11.99 -5.08 11.02
C GLN A 66 12.58 -6.45 10.70
N PHE A 67 12.35 -7.45 11.56
CA PHE A 67 12.78 -8.82 11.28
C PHE A 67 12.09 -9.38 10.03
N ARG A 68 10.77 -9.19 9.92
CA ARG A 68 9.99 -9.64 8.77
C ARG A 68 10.40 -8.95 7.46
N ILE A 69 10.75 -7.66 7.52
CA ILE A 69 11.27 -6.92 6.35
C ILE A 69 12.57 -7.57 5.86
N LYS A 70 13.53 -7.83 6.77
CA LYS A 70 14.80 -8.46 6.42
C LYS A 70 14.62 -9.86 5.83
N GLU A 71 13.69 -10.64 6.37
CA GLU A 71 13.35 -11.97 5.86
C GLU A 71 12.78 -11.89 4.42
N LEU A 72 11.86 -10.96 4.17
CA LEU A 72 11.30 -10.76 2.83
C LEU A 72 12.33 -10.23 1.83
N GLU A 73 13.23 -9.33 2.25
CA GLU A 73 14.35 -8.84 1.44
C GLU A 73 15.28 -9.99 1.02
N GLN A 74 15.55 -10.93 1.93
CA GLN A 74 16.33 -12.12 1.63
C GLN A 74 15.61 -13.01 0.60
N ILE A 75 14.32 -13.29 0.80
CA ILE A 75 13.53 -14.10 -0.15
C ILE A 75 13.52 -13.47 -1.54
N VAL A 76 13.37 -12.15 -1.64
CA VAL A 76 13.39 -11.43 -2.93
C VAL A 76 14.77 -11.55 -3.59
N THR A 77 15.85 -11.45 -2.81
CA THR A 77 17.21 -11.63 -3.31
C THR A 77 17.42 -13.04 -3.86
N ASP A 78 17.02 -14.06 -3.11
CA ASP A 78 17.14 -15.47 -3.51
C ASP A 78 16.33 -15.76 -4.79
N ARG A 79 15.09 -15.27 -4.87
CA ARG A 79 14.25 -15.42 -6.07
C ARG A 79 14.81 -14.70 -7.29
N ASN A 80 15.43 -13.54 -7.11
CA ASN A 80 16.08 -12.84 -8.22
C ASN A 80 17.30 -13.60 -8.73
N GLN A 81 18.10 -14.21 -7.84
CA GLN A 81 19.22 -15.07 -8.23
C GLN A 81 18.73 -16.31 -8.99
N GLU A 82 17.69 -16.99 -8.50
CA GLU A 82 17.06 -18.13 -9.17
C GLU A 82 16.58 -17.76 -10.58
N ARG A 83 15.93 -16.59 -10.74
CA ARG A 83 15.47 -16.11 -12.06
C ARG A 83 16.62 -15.86 -13.03
N VAL A 84 17.75 -15.34 -12.56
CA VAL A 84 18.94 -15.12 -13.39
C VAL A 84 19.49 -16.48 -13.86
N GLN A 85 19.63 -17.44 -12.96
CA GLN A 85 20.10 -18.79 -13.28
C GLN A 85 19.20 -19.48 -14.32
N LEU A 86 17.88 -19.48 -14.11
CA LEU A 86 16.93 -20.05 -15.08
C LEU A 86 16.97 -19.35 -16.44
N THR A 87 17.27 -18.05 -16.46
CA THR A 87 17.43 -17.29 -17.71
C THR A 87 18.67 -17.74 -18.47
N GLU A 88 19.77 -17.96 -17.76
CA GLU A 88 21.03 -18.50 -18.32
C GLU A 88 20.84 -19.92 -18.86
N GLU A 89 20.21 -20.81 -18.08
CA GLU A 89 19.90 -22.18 -18.48
C GLU A 89 19.00 -22.22 -19.72
N ARG A 90 17.95 -21.39 -19.75
CA ARG A 90 17.08 -21.27 -20.92
C ARG A 90 17.87 -20.82 -22.15
N ASN A 91 18.75 -19.84 -22.02
CA ASN A 91 19.56 -19.36 -23.14
C ASN A 91 20.50 -20.46 -23.65
N ALA A 92 21.15 -21.21 -22.75
CA ALA A 92 21.99 -22.35 -23.12
C ALA A 92 21.20 -23.44 -23.86
N ALA A 93 19.97 -23.75 -23.43
CA ALA A 93 19.11 -24.70 -24.13
C ALA A 93 18.68 -24.20 -25.52
N VAL A 94 18.40 -22.91 -25.68
CA VAL A 94 18.10 -22.29 -26.98
C VAL A 94 19.30 -22.43 -27.93
N ASP A 95 20.52 -22.21 -27.45
CA ASP A 95 21.73 -22.37 -28.26
C ASP A 95 21.95 -23.83 -28.70
N GLN A 96 21.68 -24.80 -27.81
CA GLN A 96 21.71 -26.23 -28.16
C GLN A 96 20.68 -26.58 -29.24
N ILE A 97 19.45 -26.06 -29.13
CA ILE A 97 18.39 -26.25 -30.13
C ILE A 97 18.83 -25.67 -31.49
N ASN A 98 19.43 -24.48 -31.50
CA ASN A 98 19.91 -23.85 -32.72
C ASN A 98 21.04 -24.68 -33.39
N SER A 99 21.96 -25.22 -32.60
CA SER A 99 23.04 -26.11 -33.08
C SER A 99 22.48 -27.41 -33.68
N LEU A 100 21.50 -28.04 -33.00
CA LEU A 100 20.83 -29.24 -33.51
C LEU A 100 20.06 -28.96 -34.81
N LYS A 101 19.35 -27.82 -34.89
CA LYS A 101 18.63 -27.40 -36.09
C LYS A 101 19.58 -27.22 -37.27
N PHE A 102 20.74 -26.60 -37.05
CA PHE A 102 21.77 -26.44 -38.07
C PHE A 102 22.31 -27.80 -38.56
N THR A 103 22.64 -28.71 -37.64
CA THR A 103 23.10 -30.07 -37.96
C THR A 103 22.06 -30.85 -38.75
N ALA A 104 20.79 -30.76 -38.36
CA ALA A 104 19.68 -31.39 -39.07
C ALA A 104 19.55 -30.84 -40.51
N GLN A 105 19.71 -29.53 -40.71
CA GLN A 105 19.72 -28.93 -42.05
C GLN A 105 20.87 -29.46 -42.91
N GLN A 106 22.09 -29.60 -42.34
CA GLN A 106 23.22 -30.20 -43.06
C GLN A 106 22.93 -31.64 -43.49
N LEU A 107 22.33 -32.45 -42.61
CA LEU A 107 21.92 -33.83 -42.93
C LEU A 107 20.88 -33.88 -44.06
N GLN A 108 19.92 -32.95 -44.08
CA GLN A 108 18.94 -32.87 -45.16
C GLN A 108 19.60 -32.49 -46.50
N GLN A 109 20.55 -31.54 -46.48
CA GLN A 109 21.32 -31.19 -47.68
C GLN A 109 22.18 -32.35 -48.17
N PHE A 110 22.84 -33.07 -47.26
CA PHE A 110 23.62 -34.26 -47.57
C PHE A 110 22.75 -35.37 -48.18
N LYS A 111 21.59 -35.66 -47.58
CA LYS A 111 20.60 -36.60 -48.11
C LYS A 111 20.18 -36.22 -49.54
N LYS A 112 19.85 -34.94 -49.77
CA LYS A 112 19.50 -34.44 -51.11
C LYS A 112 20.65 -34.62 -52.12
N SER A 113 21.88 -34.40 -51.68
CA SER A 113 23.08 -34.64 -52.49
C SER A 113 23.21 -36.11 -52.92
N ILE A 114 23.04 -37.06 -51.97
CA ILE A 114 23.05 -38.49 -52.26
C ILE A 114 21.97 -38.87 -53.26
N ILE A 115 20.72 -38.43 -53.02
CA ILE A 115 19.59 -38.71 -53.92
C ILE A 115 19.93 -38.24 -55.35
N ASN A 116 20.43 -37.02 -55.50
CA ASN A 116 20.83 -36.49 -56.79
C ASN A 116 21.97 -37.28 -57.47
N MET A 117 22.92 -37.84 -56.70
CA MET A 117 23.99 -38.67 -57.26
C MET A 117 23.45 -40.00 -57.77
N VAL A 118 22.62 -40.68 -56.96
CA VAL A 118 22.02 -41.97 -57.32
C VAL A 118 21.08 -41.85 -58.52
N GLU A 119 20.26 -40.80 -58.58
CA GLU A 119 19.31 -40.60 -59.68
C GLU A 119 20.00 -40.27 -61.02
N ARG A 120 21.17 -39.60 -60.99
CA ARG A 120 21.94 -39.28 -62.21
C ARG A 120 22.53 -40.51 -62.88
N ASP A 121 22.96 -41.51 -62.11
CA ASP A 121 23.54 -42.74 -62.66
C ASP A 121 22.49 -43.63 -63.35
N HIS A 122 21.21 -43.48 -62.99
CA HIS A 122 20.11 -44.26 -63.59
C HIS A 122 19.42 -43.58 -64.79
N THR A 123 19.64 -42.29 -65.03
CA THR A 123 18.89 -41.53 -66.06
C THR A 123 19.65 -41.30 -67.38
N THR A 124 20.89 -41.76 -67.52
CA THR A 124 21.67 -41.63 -68.76
C THR A 124 21.31 -42.63 -69.87
N LEU A 125 20.38 -43.57 -69.65
CA LEU A 125 19.99 -44.56 -70.67
C LEU A 125 18.61 -44.36 -71.32
N ASN A 126 17.77 -43.40 -70.88
CA ASN A 126 16.43 -43.22 -71.47
C ASN A 126 15.92 -41.76 -71.42
N ARG A 127 16.54 -40.83 -72.16
CA ARG A 127 15.90 -39.53 -72.41
C ARG A 127 16.17 -38.96 -73.79
N THR A 128 15.45 -39.49 -74.78
CA THR A 128 15.17 -38.82 -76.06
C THR A 128 13.66 -38.67 -76.17
N THR A 129 13.06 -37.68 -75.50
CA THR A 129 11.72 -37.22 -75.90
C THR A 129 11.44 -35.80 -75.40
N LEU A 130 11.19 -35.00 -76.42
CA LEU A 130 10.74 -33.62 -76.55
C LEU A 130 9.65 -33.12 -75.57
N ASP A 131 9.88 -31.88 -75.11
CA ASP A 131 8.94 -30.74 -75.04
C ASP A 131 7.84 -30.75 -73.94
N PRO A 132 7.02 -29.70 -73.80
CA PRO A 132 7.30 -28.28 -73.50
C PRO A 132 6.46 -27.74 -72.32
N ARG A 133 6.80 -26.51 -71.87
CA ARG A 133 5.86 -25.48 -71.38
C ARG A 133 5.15 -25.66 -70.03
N MET A 134 5.29 -24.59 -69.23
CA MET A 134 4.28 -24.03 -68.29
C MET A 134 4.05 -24.88 -67.02
N MET A 135 3.88 -24.37 -65.81
CA MET A 135 3.57 -23.05 -65.28
C MET A 135 3.96 -23.07 -63.79
N ASP A 136 4.24 -21.88 -63.29
CA ASP A 136 4.01 -21.46 -61.91
C ASP A 136 4.83 -22.03 -60.74
N GLU A 137 5.44 -21.08 -60.03
CA GLU A 137 5.25 -20.86 -58.60
C GLU A 137 6.55 -20.73 -57.78
N ALA A 138 6.98 -19.48 -57.78
CA ALA A 138 7.88 -18.83 -56.85
C ALA A 138 7.65 -19.21 -55.36
N THR A 139 8.38 -20.21 -54.85
CA THR A 139 8.46 -20.43 -53.38
C THR A 139 9.82 -20.77 -52.80
N ASN A 140 10.96 -20.67 -53.51
CA ASN A 140 12.26 -20.98 -52.85
C ASN A 140 13.48 -20.10 -53.20
N ASN A 141 13.27 -18.89 -53.72
CA ASN A 141 14.30 -17.85 -53.74
C ASN A 141 14.38 -17.09 -52.39
N PHE A 142 14.79 -17.76 -51.30
CA PHE A 142 15.11 -17.06 -50.03
C PHE A 142 16.42 -17.53 -49.35
N LEU A 143 17.35 -18.14 -50.09
CA LEU A 143 18.60 -18.66 -49.51
C LEU A 143 19.90 -18.18 -50.18
N ALA A 144 19.85 -17.15 -51.03
CA ALA A 144 21.07 -16.59 -51.63
C ALA A 144 21.16 -15.06 -51.48
N ARG A 145 21.42 -14.61 -50.25
CA ARG A 145 22.25 -13.43 -49.97
C ARG A 145 22.94 -13.67 -48.62
N SER A 146 24.06 -14.38 -48.61
CA SER A 146 25.40 -13.79 -48.73
C SER A 146 25.59 -12.59 -47.79
N SER A 147 25.96 -12.89 -46.56
CA SER A 147 27.00 -12.15 -45.85
C SER A 147 27.51 -13.00 -44.69
N ASN A 148 28.68 -13.61 -44.89
CA ASN A 148 29.63 -13.89 -43.82
C ASN A 148 29.98 -12.55 -43.18
N ALA A 149 29.27 -12.19 -42.11
CA ALA A 149 29.77 -11.26 -41.12
C ALA A 149 29.84 -12.06 -39.81
N PRO A 150 30.95 -12.00 -39.06
CA PRO A 150 30.98 -12.56 -37.71
C PRO A 150 29.83 -11.93 -36.92
N PRO A 151 29.16 -12.66 -36.01
CA PRO A 151 28.14 -12.07 -35.17
C PRO A 151 28.83 -11.05 -34.25
N SER A 152 28.82 -9.78 -34.67
CA SER A 152 28.92 -8.68 -33.73
C SER A 152 27.81 -8.89 -32.70
N PRO A 153 28.06 -8.71 -31.40
CA PRO A 153 27.04 -8.78 -30.37
C PRO A 153 26.10 -7.59 -30.57
N ASN A 154 25.14 -7.73 -31.49
CA ASN A 154 24.14 -6.72 -31.74
C ASN A 154 23.07 -6.85 -30.68
N THR A 155 23.26 -6.00 -29.68
CA THR A 155 22.28 -5.48 -28.74
C THR A 155 21.04 -4.97 -29.48
N ASN A 156 20.12 -5.85 -29.87
CA ASN A 156 18.72 -5.48 -30.04
C ASN A 156 18.08 -5.63 -28.65
N ASN A 157 17.96 -4.58 -27.85
CA ASN A 157 17.04 -3.46 -28.09
C ASN A 157 15.67 -3.97 -28.57
N TYR A 158 15.10 -4.93 -27.84
CA TYR A 158 13.67 -4.94 -27.62
C TYR A 158 13.33 -3.70 -26.80
N SER A 159 12.96 -2.64 -27.53
CA SER A 159 12.06 -1.60 -27.03
C SER A 159 10.71 -2.26 -26.76
N THR A 160 10.62 -3.02 -25.69
CA THR A 160 9.38 -3.03 -24.91
C THR A 160 9.27 -1.63 -24.35
N LYS A 161 8.25 -0.90 -24.80
CA LYS A 161 7.73 0.29 -24.14
C LYS A 161 7.43 -0.08 -22.69
N ASN A 162 8.46 -0.01 -21.85
CA ASN A 162 8.32 0.04 -20.42
C ASN A 162 7.72 1.40 -20.13
N PHE A 163 6.43 1.39 -19.80
CA PHE A 163 5.84 2.46 -19.02
C PHE A 163 6.80 2.74 -17.86
N SER A 164 7.40 3.92 -17.90
CA SER A 164 8.14 4.51 -16.81
C SER A 164 7.17 4.70 -15.65
N SER A 165 7.04 3.69 -14.80
CA SER A 165 6.55 3.89 -13.44
C SER A 165 7.72 4.44 -12.64
N SER A 166 7.90 5.76 -12.75
CA SER A 166 8.73 6.55 -11.85
C SER A 166 8.12 6.47 -10.45
N TYR A 167 8.59 5.52 -9.65
CA TYR A 167 8.49 5.61 -8.19
C TYR A 167 9.88 5.42 -7.59
N ASN A 168 10.48 6.55 -7.24
CA ASN A 168 11.26 6.79 -6.04
C ASN A 168 12.25 5.69 -5.60
N ASN A 169 13.45 5.78 -6.18
CA ASN A 169 14.68 5.37 -5.50
C ASN A 169 14.93 6.34 -4.33
N ILE A 170 14.40 6.04 -3.13
CA ILE A 170 14.85 6.66 -1.89
C ILE A 170 16.04 5.84 -1.40
N GLY A 171 17.22 6.41 -1.55
CA GLY A 171 18.48 5.79 -1.18
C GLY A 171 18.55 5.45 0.31
N THR A 172 18.82 4.18 0.59
CA THR A 172 19.47 3.72 1.80
C THR A 172 20.93 4.17 1.79
N ARG A 173 21.22 5.35 2.36
CA ARG A 173 22.55 5.65 2.91
C ARG A 173 22.55 5.24 4.38
N SER A 174 23.03 4.03 4.65
CA SER A 174 23.66 3.73 5.93
C SER A 174 24.98 4.47 6.00
N ALA A 175 25.05 5.49 6.84
CA ALA A 175 26.32 5.99 7.38
C ALA A 175 26.20 5.98 8.89
N MET A 176 27.09 5.21 9.51
CA MET A 176 27.31 5.15 10.94
C MET A 176 27.60 6.56 11.49
N THR A 177 26.88 7.00 12.51
CA THR A 177 27.48 7.76 13.62
C THR A 177 26.54 7.73 14.83
N GLU A 178 27.11 7.23 15.92
CA GLU A 178 26.54 7.21 17.26
C GLU A 178 26.82 8.56 17.98
N PRO A 179 26.50 8.73 19.28
CA PRO A 179 25.46 9.63 19.77
C PRO A 179 25.99 10.97 20.32
N ASN A 180 25.14 11.99 20.36
CA ASN A 180 25.37 13.11 21.27
C ASN A 180 24.09 13.56 21.97
N ARG A 181 24.07 13.33 23.28
CA ARG A 181 23.18 13.94 24.26
C ARG A 181 23.30 15.46 24.15
N SER A 182 22.16 16.15 24.11
CA SER A 182 22.07 17.40 24.85
C SER A 182 20.65 17.66 25.33
N MET A 183 20.53 17.73 26.65
CA MET A 183 19.37 18.25 27.33
C MET A 183 19.13 19.69 26.92
N SER A 184 17.90 20.01 26.52
CA SER A 184 17.38 21.36 26.73
C SER A 184 15.91 21.27 27.10
N GLN A 185 15.68 21.26 28.40
CA GLN A 185 14.41 21.62 28.99
C GLN A 185 14.16 23.09 28.66
N LYS A 186 13.12 23.38 27.86
CA LYS A 186 12.50 24.70 27.85
C LYS A 186 11.03 24.56 28.16
N ALA A 187 10.75 24.74 29.45
CA ALA A 187 9.45 25.07 29.97
C ALA A 187 8.88 26.28 29.20
N LYS A 188 7.72 26.10 28.57
CA LYS A 188 6.83 27.20 28.20
C LYS A 188 5.46 26.96 28.83
N LYS A 189 5.35 27.53 30.03
CA LYS A 189 4.27 28.38 30.52
C LYS A 189 2.87 28.08 29.95
N LYS A 190 2.06 27.43 30.79
CA LYS A 190 0.61 27.49 30.81
C LYS A 190 0.16 28.96 30.75
N GLU A 191 -0.68 29.30 29.77
CA GLU A 191 -1.55 30.47 29.84
C GLU A 191 -2.97 29.94 30.05
N VAL A 192 -3.44 30.11 31.28
CA VAL A 192 -4.80 29.82 31.71
C VAL A 192 -5.67 30.96 31.19
N LYS A 193 -6.54 30.67 30.23
CA LYS A 193 -7.56 31.61 29.77
C LYS A 193 -8.86 31.28 30.50
N GLU A 194 -9.22 32.18 31.40
CA GLU A 194 -10.44 32.22 32.20
C GLU A 194 -11.70 32.26 31.30
N PRO A 195 -12.84 31.66 31.72
CA PRO A 195 -14.06 31.64 30.93
C PRO A 195 -14.94 32.87 31.20
N GLU A 196 -15.25 33.64 30.16
CA GLU A 196 -16.35 34.63 30.21
C GLU A 196 -17.71 33.96 29.93
N PRO A 197 -18.76 34.33 30.69
CA PRO A 197 -20.14 33.90 30.43
C PRO A 197 -20.92 34.98 29.68
N ALA A 198 -21.50 34.67 28.52
CA ALA A 198 -22.57 35.49 27.96
C ALA A 198 -23.51 34.69 27.04
N SER A 199 -24.65 34.37 27.64
CA SER A 199 -25.95 34.14 27.03
C SER A 199 -26.18 34.89 25.71
N ARG A 200 -26.57 34.17 24.65
CA ARG A 200 -27.34 34.75 23.54
C ARG A 200 -28.32 33.73 22.97
N TYR A 201 -29.56 33.87 23.42
CA TYR A 201 -30.73 33.32 22.76
C TYR A 201 -30.85 33.91 21.35
N HIS A 202 -30.77 33.06 20.33
CA HIS A 202 -31.40 33.33 19.05
C HIS A 202 -32.29 32.13 18.69
N ALA A 203 -33.58 32.30 18.98
CA ALA A 203 -34.63 31.60 18.27
C ALA A 203 -34.58 32.05 16.81
N ARG A 204 -34.19 31.16 15.90
CA ARG A 204 -34.30 31.38 14.46
C ARG A 204 -34.99 30.18 13.86
N SER A 205 -36.19 30.42 13.33
CA SER A 205 -37.01 29.50 12.56
C SER A 205 -36.19 28.74 11.52
N GLU A 206 -36.21 27.42 11.62
CA GLU A 206 -35.83 26.51 10.55
C GLU A 206 -37.02 26.39 9.58
N MET A 207 -37.07 27.26 8.59
CA MET A 207 -37.70 26.89 7.32
C MET A 207 -36.63 26.18 6.50
N GLY A 208 -36.89 24.90 6.21
CA GLY A 208 -35.99 23.98 5.52
C GLY A 208 -35.57 24.49 4.14
N THR A 209 -34.42 25.14 4.09
CA THR A 209 -33.60 25.14 2.89
C THR A 209 -32.91 23.78 2.86
N ARG A 210 -33.34 22.92 1.94
CA ARG A 210 -32.62 21.72 1.52
C ARG A 210 -31.20 22.17 1.19
N ASN A 211 -30.28 22.00 2.14
CA ASN A 211 -28.86 22.27 1.93
C ASN A 211 -28.43 21.29 0.84
N GLU A 212 -28.39 21.75 -0.40
CA GLU A 212 -27.51 21.18 -1.41
C GLU A 212 -26.10 21.34 -0.85
N VAL A 213 -25.67 20.32 -0.11
CA VAL A 213 -24.28 20.13 0.25
C VAL A 213 -23.53 20.25 -1.08
N PRO A 214 -22.59 21.21 -1.22
CA PRO A 214 -21.76 21.31 -2.41
C PRO A 214 -21.25 19.90 -2.72
N PRO A 215 -21.25 19.46 -3.99
CA PRO A 215 -20.73 18.15 -4.34
C PRO A 215 -19.28 18.10 -3.86
N GLU A 216 -19.06 17.58 -2.66
CA GLU A 216 -17.74 17.20 -2.21
C GLU A 216 -17.24 16.25 -3.27
N ASP A 217 -16.07 16.60 -3.80
CA ASP A 217 -15.41 15.87 -4.85
C ASP A 217 -15.40 14.38 -4.47
N VAL A 218 -16.12 13.57 -5.26
CA VAL A 218 -16.29 12.12 -5.05
C VAL A 218 -14.92 11.46 -4.86
N ASN A 219 -13.87 12.02 -5.49
CA ASN A 219 -12.48 11.60 -5.32
C ASN A 219 -11.93 11.81 -3.91
N GLN A 220 -12.31 12.90 -3.22
CA GLN A 220 -11.88 13.15 -1.84
C GLN A 220 -12.52 12.13 -0.89
N ARG A 221 -13.82 11.86 -1.05
CA ARG A 221 -14.54 10.85 -0.26
C ARG A 221 -13.98 9.45 -0.50
N ALA A 222 -13.71 9.09 -1.75
CA ALA A 222 -13.04 7.84 -2.09
C ALA A 222 -11.65 7.76 -1.42
N THR A 223 -10.83 8.80 -1.52
CA THR A 223 -9.49 8.84 -0.92
C THR A 223 -9.53 8.65 0.60
N HIS A 224 -10.49 9.30 1.28
CA HIS A 224 -10.69 9.13 2.71
C HIS A 224 -11.09 7.70 3.07
N LEU A 225 -12.03 7.11 2.32
CA LEU A 225 -12.44 5.72 2.52
C LEU A 225 -11.29 4.73 2.33
N TYR A 226 -10.45 4.89 1.29
CA TYR A 226 -9.27 4.04 1.09
C TYR A 226 -8.29 4.10 2.26
N LYS A 227 -8.10 5.29 2.85
CA LYS A 227 -7.24 5.44 4.03
C LYS A 227 -7.82 4.69 5.23
N GLN A 228 -9.13 4.77 5.45
CA GLN A 228 -9.80 4.04 6.54
C GLN A 228 -9.71 2.52 6.34
N ILE A 229 -10.00 2.02 5.14
CA ILE A 229 -9.90 0.60 4.82
C ILE A 229 -8.46 0.10 5.03
N LYS A 230 -7.45 0.88 4.63
CA LYS A 230 -6.03 0.55 4.84
C LYS A 230 -5.63 0.46 6.32
N GLN A 231 -6.24 1.26 7.19
CA GLN A 231 -5.95 1.26 8.62
C GLN A 231 -6.57 0.05 9.35
N VAL A 232 -7.67 -0.47 8.83
CA VAL A 232 -8.45 -1.53 9.48
C VAL A 232 -8.07 -2.93 8.98
N LEU A 233 -7.72 -3.06 7.70
CA LEU A 233 -7.36 -4.35 7.11
C LEU A 233 -5.91 -4.74 7.37
N ASN A 234 -5.67 -6.05 7.51
CA ASN A 234 -4.32 -6.60 7.48
C ASN A 234 -3.67 -6.40 6.10
N PRO A 235 -2.33 -6.39 5.98
CA PRO A 235 -1.66 -6.16 4.70
C PRO A 235 -2.04 -7.17 3.59
N SER A 236 -2.27 -8.43 3.94
CA SER A 236 -2.74 -9.47 2.99
C SER A 236 -4.13 -9.14 2.44
N ASP A 237 -5.04 -8.77 3.34
CA ASP A 237 -6.45 -8.51 3.03
C ASP A 237 -6.59 -7.20 2.25
N TYR A 238 -5.75 -6.21 2.58
CA TYR A 238 -5.66 -4.95 1.83
C TYR A 238 -5.14 -5.16 0.40
N SER A 239 -4.18 -6.07 0.20
CA SER A 239 -3.70 -6.43 -1.14
C SER A 239 -4.80 -7.10 -1.97
N LEU A 240 -5.56 -8.03 -1.38
CA LEU A 240 -6.72 -8.67 -2.01
C LEU A 240 -7.80 -7.63 -2.37
N PHE A 241 -8.13 -6.75 -1.43
CA PHE A 241 -9.05 -5.63 -1.64
C PHE A 241 -8.60 -4.76 -2.82
N GLY A 242 -7.33 -4.35 -2.86
CA GLY A 242 -6.77 -3.55 -3.95
C GLY A 242 -6.86 -4.24 -5.32
N ASN A 243 -6.68 -5.57 -5.36
CA ASN A 243 -6.84 -6.34 -6.59
C ASN A 243 -8.30 -6.34 -7.08
N HIS A 244 -9.26 -6.54 -6.17
CA HIS A 244 -10.68 -6.48 -6.50
C HIS A 244 -11.12 -5.10 -7.02
N ILE A 245 -10.63 -4.02 -6.42
CA ILE A 245 -10.84 -2.66 -6.91
C ILE A 245 -10.26 -2.49 -8.32
N ASN A 246 -9.06 -3.01 -8.58
CA ASN A 246 -8.46 -2.92 -9.91
C ASN A 246 -9.32 -3.68 -10.93
N HIS A 247 -9.85 -4.85 -10.59
CA HIS A 247 -10.81 -5.56 -11.45
C HIS A 247 -12.09 -4.75 -11.70
N LEU A 248 -12.63 -4.09 -10.68
CA LEU A 248 -13.80 -3.21 -10.82
C LEU A 248 -13.53 -2.07 -11.82
N ASN A 249 -12.39 -1.40 -11.69
CA ASN A 249 -11.99 -0.30 -12.58
C ASN A 249 -11.74 -0.77 -14.03
N ASN A 250 -11.46 -2.05 -14.23
CA ASN A 250 -11.29 -2.66 -15.56
C ASN A 250 -12.61 -3.20 -16.15
N GLY A 251 -13.77 -2.87 -15.55
CA GLY A 251 -15.08 -3.25 -16.06
C GLY A 251 -15.51 -4.69 -15.71
N ALA A 252 -14.92 -5.30 -14.68
CA ALA A 252 -15.43 -6.57 -14.17
C ALA A 252 -16.84 -6.41 -13.58
N ASN A 253 -17.61 -7.50 -13.53
CA ASN A 253 -18.97 -7.47 -13.00
C ASN A 253 -19.00 -6.95 -11.54
N PRO A 254 -19.70 -5.84 -11.24
CA PRO A 254 -19.69 -5.21 -9.92
C PRO A 254 -20.29 -6.10 -8.83
N GLU A 255 -21.30 -6.92 -9.12
CA GLU A 255 -21.94 -7.77 -8.11
C GLU A 255 -20.97 -8.83 -7.55
N PHE A 256 -20.22 -9.49 -8.44
CA PHE A 256 -19.24 -10.49 -8.05
C PHE A 256 -18.10 -9.88 -7.24
N ILE A 257 -17.60 -8.72 -7.68
CA ILE A 257 -16.51 -8.01 -7.00
C ILE A 257 -16.96 -7.50 -5.62
N LEU A 258 -18.16 -6.92 -5.53
CA LEU A 258 -18.73 -6.45 -4.26
C LEU A 258 -18.94 -7.60 -3.28
N SER A 259 -19.35 -8.79 -3.75
CA SER A 259 -19.47 -9.98 -2.89
C SER A 259 -18.12 -10.40 -2.28
N ASN A 260 -17.05 -10.41 -3.07
CA ASN A 260 -15.71 -10.73 -2.57
C ASN A 260 -15.18 -9.66 -1.60
N ILE A 261 -15.39 -8.38 -1.92
CA ILE A 261 -15.02 -7.28 -1.03
C ILE A 261 -15.83 -7.33 0.28
N ALA A 262 -17.11 -7.72 0.21
CA ALA A 262 -17.94 -7.93 1.39
C ALA A 262 -17.31 -8.98 2.29
N GLN A 263 -16.86 -10.13 1.76
CA GLN A 263 -16.20 -11.16 2.57
C GLN A 263 -14.94 -10.64 3.29
N ILE A 264 -14.16 -9.76 2.66
CA ILE A 264 -12.97 -9.15 3.25
C ILE A 264 -13.34 -8.16 4.37
N LEU A 265 -14.39 -7.35 4.17
CA LEU A 265 -14.78 -6.28 5.09
C LEU A 265 -15.80 -6.70 6.17
N ASN A 266 -16.50 -7.83 6.01
CA ASN A 266 -17.61 -8.25 6.88
C ASN A 266 -17.18 -8.49 8.33
N GLY A 267 -15.91 -8.81 8.56
CA GLY A 267 -15.36 -8.97 9.90
C GLY A 267 -15.03 -7.62 10.55
N PRO A 268 -13.94 -6.97 10.12
CA PRO A 268 -13.35 -5.88 10.89
C PRO A 268 -14.06 -4.53 10.75
N ALA A 269 -14.82 -4.29 9.67
CA ALA A 269 -15.53 -3.03 9.47
C ALA A 269 -16.67 -3.10 8.43
N PRO A 270 -17.84 -3.64 8.80
CA PRO A 270 -18.99 -3.74 7.90
C PRO A 270 -19.51 -2.38 7.43
N HIS A 271 -19.35 -1.32 8.22
CA HIS A 271 -19.77 0.04 7.86
C HIS A 271 -18.96 0.64 6.69
N LEU A 272 -17.69 0.25 6.53
CA LEU A 272 -16.86 0.72 5.41
C LEU A 272 -17.31 0.11 4.09
N PHE A 273 -17.87 -1.11 4.11
CA PHE A 273 -18.43 -1.74 2.92
C PHE A 273 -19.65 -0.98 2.40
N SER A 274 -20.58 -0.58 3.29
CA SER A 274 -21.74 0.24 2.89
C SER A 274 -21.32 1.59 2.30
N GLN A 275 -20.29 2.23 2.84
CA GLN A 275 -19.75 3.48 2.29
C GLN A 275 -19.14 3.29 0.90
N LEU A 276 -18.42 2.18 0.69
CA LEU A 276 -17.85 1.83 -0.61
C LEU A 276 -18.95 1.60 -1.66
N GLN A 277 -19.99 0.86 -1.29
CA GLN A 277 -21.12 0.57 -2.17
C GLN A 277 -21.84 1.85 -2.60
N ASN A 278 -22.06 2.77 -1.65
CA ASN A 278 -22.65 4.08 -1.95
C ASN A 278 -21.80 4.90 -2.92
N LEU A 279 -20.47 4.89 -2.76
CA LEU A 279 -19.55 5.58 -3.67
C LEU A 279 -19.57 4.99 -5.08
N ILE A 280 -19.63 3.66 -5.20
CA ILE A 280 -19.68 2.97 -6.50
C ILE A 280 -20.99 3.29 -7.22
N ASN A 281 -22.12 3.27 -6.50
CA ASN A 281 -23.42 3.64 -7.08
C ASN A 281 -23.43 5.10 -7.56
N GLN A 282 -22.90 6.03 -6.75
CA GLN A 282 -22.78 7.44 -7.13
C GLN A 282 -21.90 7.66 -8.36
N ALA A 283 -20.81 6.90 -8.50
CA ALA A 283 -19.94 6.98 -9.67
C ALA A 283 -20.58 6.38 -10.93
N SER A 284 -21.46 5.38 -10.77
CA SER A 284 -22.15 4.70 -11.87
C SER A 284 -23.28 5.58 -12.42
N ASP A 285 -24.05 6.23 -11.53
CA ASP A 285 -25.16 7.12 -11.91
C ASP A 285 -24.69 8.36 -12.70
N GLY A 286 -23.41 8.73 -12.58
CA GLY A 286 -22.82 9.89 -13.27
C GLY A 286 -22.30 9.61 -14.70
N GLN A 287 -22.35 8.37 -15.18
CA GLN A 287 -21.87 8.00 -16.53
C GLN A 287 -22.95 8.06 -17.62
N ASP A 288 -24.23 8.16 -17.26
CA ASP A 288 -25.37 8.17 -18.21
C ASP A 288 -25.82 9.58 -18.65
N THR A 289 -25.05 10.63 -18.32
CA THR A 289 -25.30 12.03 -18.72
C THR A 289 -24.19 12.59 -19.60
#